data_AF-A0A1X7TL97-F1
#
_entry.id   AF-A0A1X7TL97-F1
#
_cell.length_a   1.000
_cell.length_b   1.000
_cell.length_c   1.000
_cell.angle_alpha   90.00
_cell.angle_beta   90.00
_cell.angle_gamma   90.00
#
_symmetry.space_group_name_H-M   'P 1'
#
loop_
_entity.id
_entity.type
_entity.pdbx_description
1 polymer ?
#
loop_
_entity_poly.entity_id
_entity_poly.type
_entity_poly.pdbx_seq_one_letter_code
_entity_poly.pdbx_strand_id
1 'polypeptide(L)'
;MDKFINEVYYRSPPGQPRGPTQDIHGYELVDLDLKRNVQPLKAAETTTKDEWTPQVKYTGKDKRTFKKPEWPVVVLIVLLSLMLALLVIMLCLIIAVIAVIPAKDDSPGPDLSCNCTELIDSLIYQESFPNFTKWANDVSHKVNTDVRESLPNFTQWSNDVVHNIRETFPNFTHWAHDVVHKVNTNVTKTFPQWADNVVHNVRESFPNFTQQTNDVVHRVNTNVTLSIPKFTEIDSQILQTARTSAQDLASITSTLVTVTSTLTTVTDTLASLQDTSTSTAGVVDDILATTRETLTLLANLFPISCKQIFTQFPSSPSDYYTLASNNGSTYSAYCNMEELCGSGEGWTRLAYLDMSDSTVNCPSGFRLYHSGGVRACGRPATNGGSCASVQFPSNGIRYSQICGRVTGYKYNSPDAVINSNINGAYVDGVSITRGSLRNHVWTLIASRQNNLCPCSIYNSHSVPYFVGSHYFCESSNSGNSNQIEISNPFWDGQGCNYYVSPCCNVPGIPWFHRDYGNTTSTDYIELRVCGDEGTSNEDVPVGYYEIYV
;
A
#
# COMPACT_ATOMS: atom_id res chain seq x y z
N MET A 1 -11.54 -14.09 19.42
CA MET A 1 -12.94 -13.67 19.59
C MET A 1 -13.02 -12.28 18.97
N ASP A 2 -12.96 -12.23 17.63
CA ASP A 2 -13.06 -10.99 16.87
C ASP A 2 -14.28 -11.06 15.99
N LYS A 3 -15.20 -10.13 16.24
CA LYS A 3 -16.47 -9.97 15.56
C LYS A 3 -16.55 -8.51 15.15
N PHE A 4 -16.21 -8.22 13.90
CA PHE A 4 -16.66 -7.02 13.21
C PHE A 4 -17.04 -7.45 11.78
N ILE A 5 -18.33 -7.63 11.56
CA ILE A 5 -18.95 -7.71 10.23
C ILE A 5 -19.73 -6.41 10.06
N ASN A 6 -19.48 -5.73 8.94
CA ASN A 6 -20.24 -4.57 8.49
C ASN A 6 -21.66 -5.01 8.08
N GLU A 7 -22.69 -4.51 8.77
CA GLU A 7 -24.08 -4.58 8.29
C GLU A 7 -24.38 -3.35 7.41
N VAL A 8 -24.99 -3.57 6.24
CA VAL A 8 -25.40 -2.50 5.30
C VAL A 8 -26.93 -2.49 5.23
N TYR A 9 -27.55 -1.35 5.56
CA TYR A 9 -29.01 -1.15 5.50
C TYR A 9 -29.43 -0.48 4.19
N TYR A 10 -30.53 -0.95 3.57
CA TYR A 10 -31.15 -0.34 2.38
C TYR A 10 -32.51 0.28 2.75
N ARG A 11 -32.81 1.48 2.22
CA ARG A 11 -34.08 2.20 2.45
C ARG A 11 -34.85 2.30 1.13
N SER A 12 -36.12 1.88 1.14
CA SER A 12 -36.96 1.93 -0.05
C SER A 12 -37.35 3.36 -0.47
N PRO A 13 -37.57 3.65 -1.77
CA PRO A 13 -37.98 4.98 -2.25
C PRO A 13 -39.38 5.42 -1.77
N PRO A 14 -39.66 6.73 -1.66
CA PRO A 14 -40.95 7.23 -1.18
C PRO A 14 -42.10 6.90 -2.13
N GLY A 15 -43.17 6.27 -1.62
CA GLY A 15 -44.43 6.06 -2.36
C GLY A 15 -44.84 4.61 -2.60
N GLN A 16 -44.05 3.62 -2.18
CA GLN A 16 -44.48 2.21 -2.20
C GLN A 16 -45.14 1.78 -0.87
N PRO A 17 -46.13 0.85 -0.92
CA PRO A 17 -46.72 0.27 0.29
C PRO A 17 -45.68 -0.51 1.11
N ARG A 18 -45.79 -0.47 2.44
CA ARG A 18 -44.92 -1.21 3.36
C ARG A 18 -45.03 -2.72 3.14
N GLY A 19 -43.89 -3.38 2.95
CA GLY A 19 -43.79 -4.85 2.91
C GLY A 19 -43.84 -5.48 4.31
N PRO A 20 -44.12 -6.78 4.43
CA PRO A 20 -44.32 -7.48 5.71
C PRO A 20 -43.05 -7.63 6.58
N THR A 21 -41.88 -7.26 6.07
CA THR A 21 -40.54 -7.46 6.69
C THR A 21 -39.81 -6.15 7.03
N GLN A 22 -40.45 -5.00 6.88
CA GLN A 22 -39.85 -3.68 7.14
C GLN A 22 -40.07 -3.22 8.58
N ASP A 23 -39.05 -2.56 9.17
CA ASP A 23 -39.15 -1.97 10.51
C ASP A 23 -40.00 -0.68 10.55
N ILE A 24 -40.15 -0.08 11.74
CA ILE A 24 -40.94 1.15 11.94
C ILE A 24 -40.39 2.38 11.18
N HIS A 25 -39.17 2.28 10.62
CA HIS A 25 -38.50 3.34 9.88
C HIS A 25 -38.31 3.03 8.38
N GLY A 26 -38.71 1.84 7.91
CA GLY A 26 -38.71 1.43 6.50
C GLY A 26 -37.43 0.75 6.03
N TYR A 27 -36.65 0.14 6.93
CA TYR A 27 -35.45 -0.63 6.61
C TYR A 27 -35.74 -2.14 6.51
N GLU A 28 -35.00 -2.83 5.64
CA GLU A 28 -35.08 -4.29 5.45
C GLU A 28 -33.67 -4.92 5.52
N LEU A 29 -33.58 -6.09 6.18
CA LEU A 29 -32.37 -6.90 6.31
C LEU A 29 -32.26 -7.87 5.11
N VAL A 30 -31.11 -7.88 4.43
CA VAL A 30 -30.83 -8.79 3.30
C VAL A 30 -29.79 -9.82 3.74
N ASP A 31 -30.16 -11.10 3.73
CA ASP A 31 -29.29 -12.23 4.07
C ASP A 31 -28.60 -12.77 2.81
N LEU A 32 -27.27 -12.79 2.78
CA LEU A 32 -26.45 -13.25 1.65
C LEU A 32 -25.93 -14.67 1.94
N ASP A 33 -26.73 -15.68 1.61
CA ASP A 33 -26.38 -17.08 1.81
C ASP A 33 -25.76 -17.67 0.52
N LEU A 34 -24.43 -17.85 0.47
CA LEU A 34 -23.75 -18.65 -0.57
C LEU A 34 -22.98 -19.82 0.06
N LYS A 35 -23.59 -21.01 -0.04
CA LYS A 35 -23.06 -22.30 0.41
C LYS A 35 -21.68 -22.63 -0.18
N ARG A 36 -20.70 -22.84 0.70
CA ARG A 36 -19.44 -23.56 0.43
C ARG A 36 -19.57 -24.99 0.95
N ASN A 37 -19.67 -25.98 0.06
CA ASN A 37 -19.59 -27.40 0.41
C ASN A 37 -18.11 -27.78 0.61
N VAL A 38 -17.71 -28.04 1.85
CA VAL A 38 -16.54 -28.87 2.19
C VAL A 38 -16.99 -29.84 3.27
N GLN A 39 -17.05 -31.13 2.95
CA GLN A 39 -17.13 -32.20 3.96
C GLN A 39 -15.73 -32.72 4.27
N PRO A 40 -15.45 -33.09 5.54
CA PRO A 40 -14.21 -33.73 5.95
C PRO A 40 -14.32 -35.26 5.86
N LEU A 41 -13.31 -35.92 5.30
CA LEU A 41 -13.18 -37.38 5.35
C LEU A 41 -12.40 -37.80 6.61
N LYS A 42 -13.09 -38.53 7.49
CA LYS A 42 -12.53 -39.32 8.59
C LYS A 42 -12.13 -40.71 8.08
N ALA A 43 -11.07 -41.24 8.67
CA ALA A 43 -10.52 -42.57 8.46
C ALA A 43 -11.40 -43.71 9.04
N ALA A 44 -11.39 -44.88 8.38
CA ALA A 44 -11.53 -46.20 9.00
C ALA A 44 -11.12 -47.34 8.01
N GLU A 45 -10.05 -48.04 8.38
CA GLU A 45 -9.75 -49.49 8.32
C GLU A 45 -10.30 -50.44 7.21
N THR A 46 -9.32 -51.04 6.51
CA THR A 46 -9.13 -52.47 6.13
C THR A 46 -10.31 -53.42 5.92
N THR A 47 -10.37 -54.06 4.74
CA THR A 47 -10.26 -55.54 4.57
C THR A 47 -10.17 -56.00 3.09
N THR A 48 -9.34 -57.04 2.86
CA THR A 48 -9.35 -58.09 1.80
C THR A 48 -9.29 -57.69 0.31
N LYS A 49 -8.16 -57.92 -0.38
CA LYS A 49 -7.85 -59.11 -1.23
C LYS A 49 -8.95 -59.43 -2.26
N ASP A 50 -8.69 -59.14 -3.53
CA ASP A 50 -8.56 -60.20 -4.54
C ASP A 50 -7.85 -59.72 -5.82
N GLU A 51 -7.13 -60.67 -6.38
CA GLU A 51 -6.19 -60.68 -7.47
C GLU A 51 -6.88 -60.67 -8.83
N TRP A 52 -6.32 -59.98 -9.84
CA TRP A 52 -6.14 -60.47 -11.22
C TRP A 52 -5.52 -59.37 -12.11
N THR A 53 -4.34 -59.65 -12.66
CA THR A 53 -3.84 -59.05 -13.92
C THR A 53 -4.07 -60.09 -15.02
N PRO A 54 -4.22 -59.77 -16.34
CA PRO A 54 -3.07 -59.32 -17.13
C PRO A 54 -3.33 -58.47 -18.42
N GLN A 55 -2.33 -57.64 -18.75
CA GLN A 55 -1.67 -57.49 -20.08
C GLN A 55 -2.39 -56.88 -21.33
N VAL A 56 -1.61 -56.01 -21.99
CA VAL A 56 -1.52 -55.68 -23.45
C VAL A 56 -2.45 -54.56 -24.00
N LYS A 57 -1.86 -53.41 -24.42
CA LYS A 57 -1.46 -53.09 -25.82
C LYS A 57 -1.00 -51.64 -25.98
N TYR A 58 0.26 -51.45 -26.37
CA TYR A 58 0.74 -50.23 -27.01
C TYR A 58 0.26 -50.21 -28.47
N THR A 59 -0.55 -49.22 -28.84
CA THR A 59 -0.72 -48.81 -30.24
C THR A 59 -1.08 -47.33 -30.30
N GLY A 60 -0.35 -46.54 -31.10
CA GLY A 60 -0.81 -45.22 -31.55
C GLY A 60 0.25 -44.14 -31.57
N LYS A 61 1.07 -44.11 -32.62
CA LYS A 61 1.79 -42.91 -33.05
C LYS A 61 0.75 -41.90 -33.55
N ASP A 62 0.48 -40.84 -32.79
CA ASP A 62 -0.11 -39.63 -33.36
C ASP A 62 0.95 -38.56 -33.60
N LYS A 63 1.07 -38.24 -34.89
CA LYS A 63 1.92 -37.19 -35.43
C LYS A 63 1.45 -35.85 -34.83
N ARG A 64 2.31 -35.18 -34.07
CA ARG A 64 2.14 -33.74 -33.79
C ARG A 64 2.23 -32.97 -35.10
N THR A 65 1.09 -32.57 -35.63
CA THR A 65 1.01 -31.52 -36.64
C THR A 65 1.20 -30.18 -35.94
N PHE A 66 2.28 -29.50 -36.30
CA PHE A 66 2.54 -28.11 -35.93
C PHE A 66 1.43 -27.26 -36.56
N LYS A 67 0.43 -26.83 -35.78
CA LYS A 67 -0.53 -25.84 -36.26
C LYS A 67 0.23 -24.54 -36.47
N LYS A 68 0.35 -24.12 -37.74
CA LYS A 68 0.83 -22.79 -38.12
C LYS A 68 0.00 -21.74 -37.36
N PRO A 69 0.63 -20.66 -36.85
CA PRO A 69 -0.13 -19.58 -36.25
C PRO A 69 -1.06 -19.01 -37.32
N GLU A 70 -2.33 -18.90 -36.97
CA GLU A 70 -3.30 -18.22 -37.81
C GLU A 70 -2.84 -16.77 -37.96
N TRP A 71 -2.70 -16.33 -39.22
CA TRP A 71 -2.30 -14.99 -39.64
C TRP A 71 -2.90 -13.80 -38.86
N PRO A 72 -4.10 -13.85 -38.22
CA PRO A 72 -4.59 -12.76 -37.38
C PRO A 72 -3.76 -12.44 -36.12
N VAL A 73 -3.09 -13.41 -35.47
CA VAL A 73 -2.43 -13.16 -34.16
C VAL A 73 -1.13 -12.37 -34.31
N VAL A 74 -0.34 -12.68 -35.34
CA VAL A 74 0.92 -11.97 -35.63
C VAL A 74 0.63 -10.53 -36.04
N VAL A 75 -0.43 -10.30 -36.82
CA VAL A 75 -0.87 -8.95 -37.22
C VAL A 75 -1.35 -8.15 -36.01
N LEU A 76 -2.05 -8.78 -35.05
CA LEU A 76 -2.50 -8.11 -33.83
C LEU A 76 -1.32 -7.67 -32.94
N ILE A 77 -0.29 -8.51 -32.82
CA ILE A 77 0.93 -8.20 -32.04
C ILE A 77 1.70 -7.05 -32.69
N VAL A 78 1.81 -7.02 -34.03
CA VAL A 78 2.46 -5.92 -34.76
C VAL A 78 1.67 -4.61 -34.61
N LEU A 79 0.33 -4.66 -34.68
CA LEU A 79 -0.53 -3.49 -34.48
C LEU A 79 -0.47 -2.96 -33.05
N LEU A 80 -0.47 -3.83 -32.04
CA LEU A 80 -0.31 -3.44 -30.64
C LEU A 80 1.07 -2.81 -30.38
N SER A 81 2.12 -3.36 -30.99
CA SER A 81 3.48 -2.81 -30.88
C SER A 81 3.58 -1.42 -31.52
N LEU A 82 2.92 -1.20 -32.66
CA LEU A 82 2.85 0.10 -33.34
C LEU A 82 2.05 1.14 -32.54
N MET A 83 0.92 0.75 -31.93
CA MET A 83 0.15 1.64 -31.06
C MET A 83 0.95 2.05 -29.82
N LEU A 84 1.70 1.13 -29.21
CA LEU A 84 2.54 1.41 -28.05
C LEU A 84 3.68 2.39 -28.41
N ALA A 85 4.32 2.21 -29.58
CA ALA A 85 5.33 3.13 -30.06
C ALA A 85 4.77 4.55 -30.33
N LEU A 86 3.57 4.64 -30.91
CA LEU A 86 2.89 5.92 -31.14
C LEU A 86 2.53 6.65 -29.84
N LEU A 87 2.08 5.91 -28.82
CA LEU A 87 1.79 6.47 -27.50
C LEU A 87 3.04 7.00 -26.80
N VAL A 88 4.17 6.30 -26.93
CA VAL A 88 5.47 6.77 -26.40
C VAL A 88 5.93 8.04 -27.12
N ILE A 89 5.78 8.11 -28.44
CA ILE A 89 6.12 9.32 -29.23
C ILE A 89 5.24 10.50 -28.81
N MET A 90 3.93 10.29 -28.65
CA MET A 90 3.00 11.33 -28.17
C MET A 90 3.37 11.83 -26.76
N LEU A 91 3.77 10.92 -25.86
CA LEU A 91 4.21 11.29 -24.52
C LEU A 91 5.51 12.10 -24.55
N CYS A 92 6.48 11.73 -25.39
CA CYS A 92 7.72 12.50 -25.56
C CYS A 92 7.46 13.91 -26.11
N LEU A 93 6.50 14.06 -27.03
CA LEU A 93 6.10 15.38 -27.55
C LEU A 93 5.41 16.23 -26.49
N ILE A 94 4.56 15.64 -25.64
CA ILE A 94 3.91 16.35 -24.52
C ILE A 94 4.96 16.84 -23.51
N ILE A 95 5.95 16.01 -23.17
CA ILE A 95 7.05 16.40 -22.27
C ILE A 95 7.88 17.54 -22.88
N ALA A 96 8.16 17.49 -24.18
CA ALA A 96 8.87 18.57 -24.87
C ALA A 96 8.08 19.89 -24.90
N VAL A 97 6.74 19.84 -25.00
CA VAL A 97 5.87 21.03 -24.96
C VAL A 97 5.82 21.64 -23.55
N ILE A 98 5.77 20.81 -22.50
CA ILE A 98 5.79 21.30 -21.10
C ILE A 98 7.14 21.94 -20.77
N ALA A 99 8.25 21.44 -21.32
CA ALA A 99 9.59 21.98 -21.10
C ALA A 99 9.85 23.35 -21.79
N VAL A 100 8.98 23.78 -22.70
CA VAL A 100 9.16 25.02 -23.50
C VAL A 100 8.31 26.19 -22.97
N ILE A 101 7.55 26.03 -21.89
CA ILE A 101 6.79 27.14 -21.27
C ILE A 101 7.69 27.87 -20.24
N PRO A 102 8.14 29.12 -20.48
CA PRO A 102 8.82 29.92 -19.46
C PRO A 102 7.77 30.63 -18.59
N ALA A 103 7.96 30.62 -17.29
CA ALA A 103 7.19 31.42 -16.35
C ALA A 103 7.59 32.91 -16.42
N LYS A 104 6.64 33.83 -16.71
CA LYS A 104 6.50 35.11 -15.97
C LYS A 104 5.35 36.02 -16.42
N ASP A 105 4.64 36.51 -15.40
CA ASP A 105 4.02 37.81 -15.08
C ASP A 105 3.78 38.93 -16.12
N ASP A 106 2.63 39.59 -15.86
CA ASP A 106 2.20 40.98 -16.07
C ASP A 106 1.88 41.56 -17.48
N SER A 107 0.65 42.06 -17.59
CA SER A 107 -0.02 42.85 -18.67
C SER A 107 0.69 44.21 -18.95
N PRO A 108 0.44 45.01 -20.04
CA PRO A 108 -0.74 45.05 -20.94
C PRO A 108 -0.57 45.37 -22.47
N GLY A 109 -1.36 44.67 -23.31
CA GLY A 109 -1.91 45.02 -24.66
C GLY A 109 -0.97 45.42 -25.83
N PRO A 110 -1.44 45.50 -27.12
CA PRO A 110 -2.63 44.94 -27.78
C PRO A 110 -2.34 44.14 -29.09
N ASP A 111 -3.39 43.48 -29.61
CA ASP A 111 -3.66 42.95 -30.96
C ASP A 111 -2.52 42.57 -31.93
N LEU A 112 -2.52 41.29 -32.35
CA LEU A 112 -2.44 40.94 -33.78
C LEU A 112 -3.12 39.59 -34.07
N SER A 113 -4.11 39.64 -34.93
CA SER A 113 -4.85 38.53 -35.51
C SER A 113 -3.97 37.64 -36.39
N CYS A 114 -4.12 36.31 -36.27
CA CYS A 114 -4.59 35.51 -37.41
C CYS A 114 -4.96 34.07 -37.00
N ASN A 115 -6.05 33.64 -37.62
CA ASN A 115 -6.91 32.51 -37.34
C ASN A 115 -6.34 31.21 -37.95
N CYS A 116 -6.09 30.16 -37.16
CA CYS A 116 -5.73 28.82 -37.65
C CYS A 116 -6.94 27.85 -37.57
N THR A 117 -8.12 28.29 -38.02
CA THR A 117 -9.29 27.41 -38.15
C THR A 117 -9.16 26.42 -39.32
N GLU A 118 -8.18 26.58 -40.21
CA GLU A 118 -8.09 25.77 -41.44
C GLU A 118 -7.49 24.36 -41.26
N LEU A 119 -6.96 23.99 -40.08
CA LEU A 119 -6.40 22.65 -39.88
C LEU A 119 -7.41 21.64 -39.28
N ILE A 120 -8.46 22.14 -38.62
CA ILE A 120 -9.50 21.31 -37.98
C ILE A 120 -10.52 20.79 -39.01
N ASP A 121 -10.74 21.51 -40.11
CA ASP A 121 -11.70 21.14 -41.15
C ASP A 121 -11.29 19.89 -41.98
N SER A 122 -10.03 19.45 -41.91
CA SER A 122 -9.55 18.31 -42.72
C SER A 122 -9.79 16.92 -42.12
N LEU A 123 -10.16 16.81 -40.84
CA LEU A 123 -10.25 15.52 -40.12
C LEU A 123 -11.68 14.98 -39.95
N ILE A 124 -12.71 15.71 -40.37
CA ILE A 124 -14.12 15.27 -40.31
C ILE A 124 -14.65 15.05 -41.74
N TYR A 125 -14.02 14.17 -42.52
CA TYR A 125 -14.64 13.72 -43.78
C TYR A 125 -14.11 12.37 -44.26
N GLN A 126 -14.44 11.29 -43.54
CA GLN A 126 -14.58 9.98 -44.19
C GLN A 126 -15.42 8.99 -43.37
N GLU A 127 -16.73 9.22 -43.35
CA GLU A 127 -17.73 8.22 -43.76
C GLU A 127 -19.09 8.92 -43.88
N SER A 128 -19.82 8.59 -44.94
CA SER A 128 -20.85 9.43 -45.58
C SER A 128 -22.09 9.71 -44.71
N PHE A 129 -22.18 10.94 -44.19
CA PHE A 129 -23.43 11.55 -43.74
C PHE A 129 -23.79 12.72 -44.67
N PRO A 130 -25.07 13.00 -44.96
CA PRO A 130 -25.44 14.13 -45.80
C PRO A 130 -24.98 15.45 -45.16
N ASN A 131 -24.26 16.27 -45.93
CA ASN A 131 -23.68 17.55 -45.51
C ASN A 131 -24.79 18.52 -45.07
N PHE A 132 -25.00 18.60 -43.75
CA PHE A 132 -26.05 19.43 -43.15
C PHE A 132 -25.87 20.92 -43.47
N THR A 133 -24.63 21.37 -43.61
CA THR A 133 -24.26 22.73 -44.01
C THR A 133 -24.66 23.01 -45.46
N LYS A 134 -24.47 22.06 -46.36
CA LYS A 134 -24.92 22.16 -47.77
C LYS A 134 -26.44 22.23 -47.87
N TRP A 135 -27.15 21.41 -47.08
CA TRP A 135 -28.62 21.45 -47.01
C TRP A 135 -29.13 22.78 -46.45
N ALA A 136 -28.55 23.28 -45.34
CA ALA A 136 -28.94 24.56 -44.74
C ALA A 136 -28.72 25.73 -45.73
N ASN A 137 -27.62 25.69 -46.48
CA ASN A 137 -27.32 26.68 -47.51
C ASN A 137 -28.29 26.61 -48.71
N ASP A 138 -28.65 25.41 -49.18
CA ASP A 138 -29.63 25.24 -50.28
C ASP A 138 -31.03 25.70 -49.86
N VAL A 139 -31.47 25.40 -48.63
CA VAL A 139 -32.75 25.88 -48.08
C VAL A 139 -32.71 27.41 -47.93
N SER A 140 -31.63 27.96 -47.38
CA SER A 140 -31.49 29.42 -47.23
C SER A 140 -31.47 30.13 -48.59
N HIS A 141 -30.80 29.55 -49.59
CA HIS A 141 -30.78 30.11 -50.94
C HIS A 141 -32.17 30.09 -51.58
N LYS A 142 -32.90 28.98 -51.44
CA LYS A 142 -34.25 28.85 -52.00
C LYS A 142 -35.25 29.79 -51.34
N VAL A 143 -35.21 29.90 -50.00
CA VAL A 143 -36.00 30.89 -49.25
C VAL A 143 -35.65 32.32 -49.66
N ASN A 144 -34.37 32.65 -49.82
CA ASN A 144 -33.95 34.00 -50.17
C ASN A 144 -34.30 34.37 -51.63
N THR A 145 -34.32 33.39 -52.54
CA THR A 145 -34.70 33.61 -53.95
C THR A 145 -36.21 33.80 -54.08
N ASP A 146 -37.01 32.98 -53.40
CA ASP A 146 -38.48 33.05 -53.42
C ASP A 146 -39.02 34.29 -52.67
N VAL A 147 -38.31 34.78 -51.64
CA VAL A 147 -38.64 36.02 -50.91
C VAL A 147 -38.27 37.28 -51.71
N ARG A 148 -37.20 37.23 -52.52
CA ARG A 148 -36.73 38.40 -53.30
C ARG A 148 -37.55 38.64 -54.56
N GLU A 149 -38.18 37.61 -55.12
CA GLU A 149 -39.13 37.74 -56.25
C GLU A 149 -40.56 38.11 -55.81
N SER A 150 -40.90 37.95 -54.52
CA SER A 150 -42.26 38.18 -53.99
C SER A 150 -42.46 39.51 -53.23
N LEU A 151 -41.44 40.38 -53.13
CA LEU A 151 -41.52 41.70 -52.48
C LEU A 151 -41.34 42.88 -53.47
N PRO A 152 -42.23 43.90 -53.49
CA PRO A 152 -42.05 45.08 -54.35
C PRO A 152 -40.83 45.92 -53.95
N ASN A 153 -40.13 46.52 -54.92
CA ASN A 153 -39.00 47.43 -54.68
C ASN A 153 -39.45 48.65 -53.84
N PHE A 154 -39.14 48.62 -52.55
CA PHE A 154 -39.57 49.60 -51.55
C PHE A 154 -39.13 51.03 -51.89
N THR A 155 -38.02 51.18 -52.63
CA THR A 155 -37.48 52.48 -53.05
C THR A 155 -38.35 53.12 -54.13
N GLN A 156 -38.88 52.32 -55.05
CA GLN A 156 -39.80 52.78 -56.09
C GLN A 156 -41.18 53.10 -55.49
N TRP A 157 -41.65 52.24 -54.58
CA TRP A 157 -42.88 52.47 -53.82
C TRP A 157 -42.82 53.76 -52.99
N SER A 158 -41.72 54.02 -52.28
CA SER A 158 -41.54 55.23 -51.47
C SER A 158 -41.54 56.51 -52.30
N ASN A 159 -40.95 56.49 -53.50
CA ASN A 159 -40.92 57.64 -54.40
C ASN A 159 -42.31 57.94 -55.00
N ASP A 160 -43.08 56.92 -55.33
CA ASP A 160 -44.47 57.05 -55.77
C ASP A 160 -45.37 57.57 -54.63
N VAL A 161 -45.13 57.16 -53.39
CA VAL A 161 -45.86 57.64 -52.21
C VAL A 161 -45.60 59.13 -51.96
N VAL A 162 -44.34 59.59 -52.05
CA VAL A 162 -43.99 61.00 -51.88
C VAL A 162 -44.54 61.87 -53.02
N HIS A 163 -44.55 61.36 -54.27
CA HIS A 163 -45.15 62.05 -55.41
C HIS A 163 -46.68 62.19 -55.28
N ASN A 164 -47.36 61.14 -54.83
CA ASN A 164 -48.83 61.14 -54.69
C ASN A 164 -49.31 61.98 -53.49
N ILE A 165 -48.51 62.09 -52.42
CA ILE A 165 -48.78 62.98 -51.29
C ILE A 165 -48.68 64.47 -51.71
N ARG A 166 -47.88 64.79 -52.75
CA ARG A 166 -47.56 66.17 -53.15
C ARG A 166 -48.57 66.82 -54.11
N GLU A 167 -49.42 66.07 -54.80
CA GLU A 167 -50.35 66.61 -55.80
C GLU A 167 -51.85 66.34 -55.59
N THR A 168 -52.29 65.57 -54.59
CA THR A 168 -53.74 65.30 -54.45
C THR A 168 -54.20 65.06 -53.02
N PHE A 169 -54.26 66.14 -52.24
CA PHE A 169 -54.84 66.15 -50.90
C PHE A 169 -56.37 66.43 -50.88
N PRO A 170 -57.23 65.63 -51.57
CA PRO A 170 -58.59 65.46 -51.05
C PRO A 170 -59.29 64.09 -51.26
N ASN A 171 -58.65 62.92 -51.11
CA ASN A 171 -59.41 61.67 -50.84
C ASN A 171 -58.64 60.51 -50.15
N PHE A 172 -58.24 60.71 -48.89
CA PHE A 172 -57.45 59.75 -48.10
C PHE A 172 -58.18 58.42 -47.79
N THR A 173 -59.52 58.41 -47.74
CA THR A 173 -60.30 57.26 -47.27
C THR A 173 -60.29 56.08 -48.23
N HIS A 174 -60.31 56.34 -49.55
CA HIS A 174 -60.29 55.29 -50.57
C HIS A 174 -58.91 54.61 -50.66
N TRP A 175 -57.84 55.39 -50.49
CA TRP A 175 -56.47 54.88 -50.47
C TRP A 175 -56.23 53.94 -49.28
N ALA A 176 -56.68 54.33 -48.07
CA ALA A 176 -56.54 53.51 -46.88
C ALA A 176 -57.24 52.14 -47.03
N HIS A 177 -58.41 52.10 -47.66
CA HIS A 177 -59.15 50.85 -47.91
C HIS A 177 -58.40 49.90 -48.88
N ASP A 178 -57.77 50.42 -49.93
CA ASP A 178 -57.06 49.60 -50.92
C ASP A 178 -55.76 48.99 -50.34
N VAL A 179 -55.05 49.73 -49.49
CA VAL A 179 -53.87 49.23 -48.76
C VAL A 179 -54.26 48.12 -47.79
N VAL A 180 -55.32 48.32 -46.99
CA VAL A 180 -55.82 47.30 -46.04
C VAL A 180 -56.24 46.03 -46.77
N HIS A 181 -56.92 46.13 -47.92
CA HIS A 181 -57.33 44.97 -48.70
C HIS A 181 -56.12 44.14 -49.21
N LYS A 182 -55.08 44.80 -49.74
CA LYS A 182 -53.86 44.11 -50.24
C LYS A 182 -53.09 43.41 -49.13
N VAL A 183 -52.92 44.06 -47.97
CA VAL A 183 -52.25 43.46 -46.80
C VAL A 183 -53.04 42.26 -46.29
N ASN A 184 -54.37 42.38 -46.16
CA ASN A 184 -55.20 41.30 -45.64
C ASN A 184 -55.19 40.08 -46.57
N THR A 185 -55.15 40.28 -47.89
CA THR A 185 -55.14 39.16 -48.84
C THR A 185 -53.82 38.37 -48.79
N ASN A 186 -52.68 39.05 -48.64
CA ASN A 186 -51.35 38.40 -48.55
C ASN A 186 -51.11 37.71 -47.20
N VAL A 187 -51.60 38.30 -46.09
CA VAL A 187 -51.45 37.69 -44.76
C VAL A 187 -52.37 36.48 -44.60
N THR A 188 -53.60 36.52 -45.13
CA THR A 188 -54.60 35.47 -44.83
C THR A 188 -54.50 34.25 -45.75
N LYS A 189 -53.94 34.36 -46.96
CA LYS A 189 -53.91 33.24 -47.93
C LYS A 189 -52.52 32.63 -48.12
N THR A 190 -51.49 33.46 -48.29
CA THR A 190 -50.17 33.01 -48.75
C THR A 190 -49.27 32.56 -47.60
N PHE A 191 -49.38 33.20 -46.43
CA PHE A 191 -48.54 32.89 -45.27
C PHE A 191 -48.82 31.51 -44.63
N PRO A 192 -50.09 31.08 -44.47
CA PRO A 192 -50.38 29.74 -43.93
C PRO A 192 -49.90 28.61 -44.85
N GLN A 193 -50.04 28.75 -46.17
CA GLN A 193 -49.56 27.75 -47.13
C GLN A 193 -48.04 27.61 -47.12
N TRP A 194 -47.30 28.70 -46.93
CA TRP A 194 -45.85 28.66 -46.76
C TRP A 194 -45.47 27.91 -45.47
N ALA A 195 -46.12 28.23 -44.35
CA ALA A 195 -45.86 27.59 -43.06
C ALA A 195 -46.11 26.07 -43.12
N ASP A 196 -47.21 25.64 -43.73
CA ASP A 196 -47.55 24.22 -43.87
C ASP A 196 -46.53 23.47 -44.74
N ASN A 197 -46.04 24.07 -45.82
CA ASN A 197 -45.00 23.47 -46.66
C ASN A 197 -43.65 23.33 -45.93
N VAL A 198 -43.28 24.30 -45.09
CA VAL A 198 -42.06 24.21 -44.27
C VAL A 198 -42.19 23.07 -43.25
N VAL A 199 -43.34 22.95 -42.57
CA VAL A 199 -43.60 21.88 -41.61
C VAL A 199 -43.58 20.50 -42.29
N HIS A 200 -44.15 20.38 -43.50
CA HIS A 200 -44.13 19.14 -44.26
C HIS A 200 -42.71 18.72 -44.66
N ASN A 201 -41.91 19.64 -45.19
CA ASN A 201 -40.52 19.36 -45.61
C ASN A 201 -39.60 18.98 -44.43
N VAL A 202 -39.81 19.60 -43.25
CA VAL A 202 -39.08 19.23 -42.02
C VAL A 202 -39.46 17.83 -41.56
N ARG A 203 -40.75 17.47 -41.65
CA ARG A 203 -41.26 16.16 -41.24
C ARG A 203 -40.79 15.01 -42.15
N GLU A 204 -40.71 15.24 -43.46
CA GLU A 204 -40.18 14.24 -44.41
C GLU A 204 -38.65 14.06 -44.30
N SER A 205 -37.91 15.11 -43.93
CA SER A 205 -36.45 15.04 -43.79
C SER A 205 -35.99 14.32 -42.50
N PHE A 206 -36.87 14.19 -41.51
CA PHE A 206 -36.57 13.59 -40.20
C PHE A 206 -37.49 12.41 -39.76
N PRO A 207 -37.76 11.36 -40.57
CA PRO A 207 -38.64 10.27 -40.12
C PRO A 207 -37.95 9.28 -39.15
N ASN A 208 -36.62 9.18 -39.20
CA ASN A 208 -35.88 8.03 -38.64
C ASN A 208 -34.77 8.38 -37.64
N PHE A 209 -34.63 9.63 -37.22
CA PHE A 209 -33.55 10.02 -36.30
C PHE A 209 -33.61 9.28 -34.96
N THR A 210 -34.81 9.13 -34.39
CA THR A 210 -35.02 8.35 -33.16
C THR A 210 -34.67 6.87 -33.36
N GLN A 211 -35.05 6.27 -34.50
CA GLN A 211 -34.73 4.88 -34.81
C GLN A 211 -33.23 4.67 -35.02
N GLN A 212 -32.57 5.55 -35.77
CA GLN A 212 -31.13 5.51 -35.99
C GLN A 212 -30.34 5.69 -34.69
N THR A 213 -30.80 6.59 -33.81
CA THR A 213 -30.20 6.79 -32.49
C THR A 213 -30.36 5.54 -31.63
N ASN A 214 -31.55 4.92 -31.62
CA ASN A 214 -31.80 3.69 -30.89
C ASN A 214 -30.96 2.52 -31.43
N ASP A 215 -30.77 2.42 -32.75
CA ASP A 215 -29.93 1.39 -33.37
C ASP A 215 -28.45 1.57 -33.02
N VAL A 216 -27.96 2.82 -32.97
CA VAL A 216 -26.59 3.13 -32.51
C VAL A 216 -26.43 2.76 -31.04
N VAL A 217 -27.37 3.17 -30.18
CA VAL A 217 -27.36 2.85 -28.74
C VAL A 217 -27.39 1.34 -28.53
N HIS A 218 -28.23 0.61 -29.28
CA HIS A 218 -28.29 -0.84 -29.21
C HIS A 218 -26.96 -1.49 -29.62
N ARG A 219 -26.34 -1.06 -30.74
CA ARG A 219 -25.05 -1.61 -31.17
C ARG A 219 -23.94 -1.36 -30.16
N VAL A 220 -23.86 -0.16 -29.59
CA VAL A 220 -22.89 0.17 -28.54
C VAL A 220 -23.14 -0.68 -27.30
N ASN A 221 -24.40 -0.79 -26.85
CA ASN A 221 -24.74 -1.58 -25.67
C ASN A 221 -24.41 -3.07 -25.86
N THR A 222 -24.70 -3.65 -27.04
CA THR A 222 -24.34 -5.03 -27.36
C THR A 222 -22.84 -5.24 -27.37
N ASN A 223 -22.07 -4.34 -27.99
CA ASN A 223 -20.61 -4.44 -28.05
C ASN A 223 -19.97 -4.30 -26.66
N VAL A 224 -20.45 -3.39 -25.82
CA VAL A 224 -20.00 -3.23 -24.43
C VAL A 224 -20.36 -4.49 -23.62
N THR A 225 -21.58 -4.99 -23.72
CA THR A 225 -22.04 -6.20 -23.02
C THR A 225 -21.23 -7.44 -23.40
N LEU A 226 -20.82 -7.57 -24.68
CA LEU A 226 -19.98 -8.68 -25.15
C LEU A 226 -18.49 -8.52 -24.77
N SER A 227 -18.04 -7.30 -24.49
CA SER A 227 -16.63 -7.00 -24.17
C SER A 227 -16.34 -7.08 -22.67
N ILE A 228 -17.29 -6.69 -21.81
CA ILE A 228 -17.13 -6.76 -20.34
C ILE A 228 -16.70 -8.17 -19.86
N PRO A 229 -17.35 -9.28 -20.29
CA PRO A 229 -16.94 -10.62 -19.90
C PRO A 229 -15.50 -10.96 -20.29
N LYS A 230 -15.05 -10.50 -21.46
CA LYS A 230 -13.67 -10.72 -21.94
C LYS A 230 -12.64 -9.99 -21.08
N PHE A 231 -12.94 -8.76 -20.66
CA PHE A 231 -12.07 -8.03 -19.74
C PHE A 231 -11.99 -8.71 -18.37
N THR A 232 -13.13 -9.15 -17.83
CA THR A 232 -13.15 -9.89 -16.55
C THR A 232 -12.45 -11.24 -16.64
N GLU A 233 -12.52 -11.91 -17.79
CA GLU A 233 -11.82 -13.16 -18.04
C GLU A 233 -10.29 -12.93 -18.10
N ILE A 234 -9.84 -11.88 -18.78
CA ILE A 234 -8.42 -11.48 -18.81
C ILE A 234 -7.91 -11.18 -17.39
N ASP A 235 -8.65 -10.40 -16.60
CA ASP A 235 -8.27 -10.09 -15.21
C ASP A 235 -8.19 -11.37 -14.36
N SER A 236 -9.13 -12.30 -14.54
CA SER A 236 -9.12 -13.58 -13.84
C SER A 236 -7.92 -14.45 -14.23
N GLN A 237 -7.51 -14.44 -15.51
CA GLN A 237 -6.34 -15.18 -15.99
C GLN A 237 -5.04 -14.58 -15.47
N ILE A 238 -4.92 -13.25 -15.44
CA ILE A 238 -3.77 -12.55 -14.86
C ILE A 238 -3.66 -12.88 -13.37
N LEU A 239 -4.76 -12.80 -12.62
CA LEU A 239 -4.80 -13.11 -11.19
C LEU A 239 -4.45 -14.59 -10.92
N GLN A 240 -4.95 -15.51 -11.75
CA GLN A 240 -4.66 -16.93 -11.61
C GLN A 240 -3.19 -17.24 -11.96
N THR A 241 -2.64 -16.59 -12.98
CA THR A 241 -1.22 -16.69 -13.33
C THR A 241 -0.35 -16.16 -12.19
N ALA A 242 -0.69 -14.99 -11.62
CA ALA A 242 0.01 -14.42 -10.48
C ALA A 242 -0.04 -15.35 -9.25
N ARG A 243 -1.20 -15.96 -8.95
CA ARG A 243 -1.31 -16.97 -7.89
C ARG A 243 -0.45 -18.18 -8.15
N THR A 244 -0.47 -18.71 -9.37
CA THR A 244 0.30 -19.91 -9.73
C THR A 244 1.79 -19.63 -9.62
N SER A 245 2.26 -18.49 -10.15
CA SER A 245 3.64 -18.04 -10.00
C SER A 245 4.04 -17.85 -8.54
N ALA A 246 3.16 -17.31 -7.69
CA ALA A 246 3.43 -17.16 -6.26
C ALA A 246 3.51 -18.52 -5.54
N GLN A 247 2.65 -19.48 -5.91
CA GLN A 247 2.69 -20.85 -5.39
C GLN A 247 3.96 -21.58 -5.83
N ASP A 248 4.34 -21.45 -7.10
CA ASP A 248 5.59 -22.01 -7.63
C ASP A 248 6.80 -21.41 -6.91
N LEU A 249 6.82 -20.10 -6.70
CA LEU A 249 7.89 -19.42 -5.97
C LEU A 249 7.96 -19.85 -4.49
N ALA A 250 6.82 -20.04 -3.84
CA ALA A 250 6.76 -20.57 -2.47
C ALA A 250 7.30 -22.02 -2.41
N SER A 251 6.95 -22.86 -3.39
CA SER A 251 7.45 -24.23 -3.50
C SER A 251 8.96 -24.28 -3.75
N ILE A 252 9.47 -23.41 -4.61
CA ILE A 252 10.91 -23.27 -4.87
C ILE A 252 11.63 -22.84 -3.58
N THR A 253 11.11 -21.83 -2.88
CA THR A 253 11.66 -21.36 -1.61
C THR A 253 11.68 -22.46 -0.55
N SER A 254 10.60 -23.22 -0.40
CA SER A 254 10.53 -24.37 0.52
C SER A 254 11.55 -25.46 0.18
N THR A 255 11.73 -25.76 -1.11
CA THR A 255 12.72 -26.72 -1.59
C THR A 255 14.14 -26.25 -1.28
N LEU A 256 14.44 -24.95 -1.52
CA LEU A 256 15.73 -24.34 -1.18
C LEU A 256 16.03 -24.43 0.31
N VAL A 257 15.07 -24.09 1.19
CA VAL A 257 15.22 -24.22 2.65
C VAL A 257 15.52 -25.66 3.05
N THR A 258 14.81 -26.63 2.46
CA THR A 258 15.02 -28.06 2.73
C THR A 258 16.43 -28.49 2.32
N VAL A 259 16.85 -28.16 1.10
CA VAL A 259 18.18 -28.46 0.56
C VAL A 259 19.27 -27.87 1.44
N THR A 260 19.14 -26.60 1.85
CA THR A 260 20.09 -25.95 2.77
C THR A 260 20.20 -26.70 4.09
N SER A 261 19.08 -27.09 4.72
CA SER A 261 19.13 -27.82 6.00
C SER A 261 19.79 -29.20 5.87
N THR A 262 19.55 -29.90 4.76
CA THR A 262 20.18 -31.20 4.51
C THR A 262 21.68 -31.07 4.30
N LEU A 263 22.12 -30.03 3.57
CA LEU A 263 23.54 -29.71 3.38
C LEU A 263 24.22 -29.35 4.69
N THR A 264 23.57 -28.59 5.57
CA THR A 264 24.08 -28.29 6.92
C THR A 264 24.27 -29.57 7.73
N THR A 265 23.27 -30.46 7.73
CA THR A 265 23.34 -31.75 8.45
C THR A 265 24.47 -32.64 7.94
N VAL A 266 24.65 -32.69 6.61
CA VAL A 266 25.77 -33.40 5.97
C VAL A 266 27.10 -32.79 6.39
N THR A 267 27.20 -31.46 6.40
CA THR A 267 28.41 -30.72 6.82
C THR A 267 28.79 -31.06 8.26
N ASP A 268 27.83 -31.03 9.19
CA ASP A 268 28.05 -31.35 10.60
C ASP A 268 28.47 -32.82 10.80
N THR A 269 27.84 -33.72 10.06
CA THR A 269 28.19 -35.16 10.10
C THR A 269 29.60 -35.39 9.58
N LEU A 270 29.98 -34.77 8.46
CA LEU A 270 31.34 -34.88 7.92
C LEU A 270 32.38 -34.29 8.86
N ALA A 271 32.12 -33.14 9.47
CA ALA A 271 33.02 -32.54 10.46
C ALA A 271 33.27 -33.50 11.63
N SER A 272 32.24 -34.21 12.12
CA SER A 272 32.42 -35.21 13.19
C SER A 272 33.27 -36.43 12.76
N LEU A 273 33.18 -36.83 11.48
CA LEU A 273 33.95 -37.94 10.93
C LEU A 273 35.41 -37.56 10.66
N GLN A 274 35.67 -36.28 10.33
CA GLN A 274 37.02 -35.73 10.17
C GLN A 274 37.85 -35.96 11.43
N ASP A 275 37.26 -35.73 12.61
CA ASP A 275 37.93 -35.87 13.90
C ASP A 275 38.18 -37.33 14.30
N THR A 276 37.53 -38.29 13.62
CA THR A 276 37.53 -39.70 14.03
C THR A 276 38.48 -40.59 13.22
N SER A 277 38.82 -40.24 11.97
CA SER A 277 39.52 -41.14 11.03
C SER A 277 40.62 -40.44 10.22
N THR A 278 41.89 -40.74 10.55
CA THR A 278 43.08 -40.17 9.88
C THR A 278 43.22 -40.62 8.41
N SER A 279 42.69 -41.80 8.06
CA SER A 279 42.82 -42.36 6.70
C SER A 279 41.82 -41.79 5.68
N THR A 280 40.77 -41.11 6.14
CA THR A 280 39.74 -40.48 5.29
C THR A 280 39.69 -38.95 5.39
N ALA A 281 40.48 -38.35 6.30
CA ALA A 281 40.45 -36.92 6.60
C ALA A 281 40.58 -36.03 5.35
N GLY A 282 41.50 -36.35 4.42
CA GLY A 282 41.69 -35.55 3.20
C GLY A 282 40.49 -35.56 2.25
N VAL A 283 39.78 -36.68 2.12
CA VAL A 283 38.55 -36.75 1.30
C VAL A 283 37.39 -36.02 2.00
N VAL A 284 37.32 -36.11 3.33
CA VAL A 284 36.33 -35.39 4.13
C VAL A 284 36.55 -33.88 4.02
N ASP A 285 37.80 -33.39 4.04
CA ASP A 285 38.15 -31.99 3.85
C ASP A 285 37.67 -31.43 2.50
N ASP A 286 37.92 -32.15 1.41
CA ASP A 286 37.49 -31.74 0.06
C ASP A 286 35.96 -31.69 -0.08
N ILE A 287 35.25 -32.68 0.49
CA ILE A 287 33.78 -32.68 0.47
C ILE A 287 33.25 -31.55 1.35
N LEU A 288 33.82 -31.34 2.54
CA LEU A 288 33.43 -30.29 3.47
C LEU A 288 33.60 -28.89 2.84
N ALA A 289 34.70 -28.67 2.11
CA ALA A 289 34.95 -27.47 1.34
C ALA A 289 33.88 -27.26 0.25
N THR A 290 33.59 -28.30 -0.54
CA THR A 290 32.56 -28.25 -1.59
C THR A 290 31.17 -27.97 -1.02
N THR A 291 30.78 -28.64 0.08
CA THR A 291 29.49 -28.40 0.74
C THR A 291 29.35 -26.97 1.24
N ARG A 292 30.41 -26.40 1.83
CA ARG A 292 30.44 -25.00 2.28
C ARG A 292 30.32 -24.01 1.11
N GLU A 293 30.96 -24.28 -0.02
CA GLU A 293 30.80 -23.47 -1.23
C GLU A 293 29.35 -23.48 -1.74
N THR A 294 28.71 -24.65 -1.83
CA THR A 294 27.28 -24.75 -2.20
C THR A 294 26.34 -24.06 -1.21
N LEU A 295 26.60 -24.17 0.10
CA LEU A 295 25.85 -23.47 1.14
C LEU A 295 25.98 -21.95 0.98
N THR A 296 27.18 -21.45 0.68
CA THR A 296 27.42 -20.03 0.43
C THR A 296 26.67 -19.55 -0.81
N LEU A 297 26.66 -20.34 -1.89
CA LEU A 297 25.91 -20.01 -3.11
C LEU A 297 24.39 -19.96 -2.86
N LEU A 298 23.86 -20.90 -2.07
CA LEU A 298 22.45 -20.94 -1.69
C LEU A 298 22.08 -19.78 -0.75
N ALA A 299 22.95 -19.42 0.19
CA ALA A 299 22.73 -18.28 1.08
C ALA A 299 22.61 -16.95 0.31
N ASN A 300 23.33 -16.79 -0.81
CA ASN A 300 23.21 -15.61 -1.68
C ASN A 300 21.83 -15.45 -2.35
N LEU A 301 20.97 -16.49 -2.33
CA LEU A 301 19.60 -16.41 -2.84
C LEU A 301 18.62 -15.84 -1.80
N PHE A 302 19.01 -15.81 -0.52
CA PHE A 302 18.18 -15.26 0.55
C PHE A 302 18.61 -13.82 0.89
N PRO A 303 17.66 -12.95 1.26
CA PRO A 303 17.99 -11.61 1.72
C PRO A 303 18.80 -11.68 3.03
N ILE A 304 19.79 -10.81 3.19
CA ILE A 304 20.62 -10.75 4.41
C ILE A 304 20.03 -9.86 5.51
N SER A 305 19.01 -9.05 5.19
CA SER A 305 18.36 -8.12 6.12
C SER A 305 16.95 -7.75 5.67
N CYS A 306 16.13 -7.27 6.61
CA CYS A 306 14.82 -6.72 6.30
C CYS A 306 14.91 -5.49 5.39
N LYS A 307 15.96 -4.66 5.54
CA LYS A 307 16.21 -3.50 4.67
C LYS A 307 16.42 -3.89 3.21
N GLN A 308 17.09 -5.01 2.95
CA GLN A 308 17.22 -5.53 1.59
C GLN A 308 15.86 -5.95 1.02
N ILE A 309 15.03 -6.65 1.82
CA ILE A 309 13.68 -7.05 1.40
C ILE A 309 12.85 -5.80 1.08
N PHE A 310 12.84 -4.82 1.97
CA PHE A 310 12.11 -3.56 1.78
C PHE A 310 12.56 -2.83 0.52
N THR A 311 13.88 -2.76 0.28
CA THR A 311 14.42 -2.08 -0.91
C THR A 311 14.02 -2.80 -2.22
N GLN A 312 14.01 -4.13 -2.22
CA GLN A 312 13.66 -4.92 -3.41
C GLN A 312 12.15 -5.02 -3.63
N PHE A 313 11.39 -5.07 -2.53
CA PHE A 313 9.95 -5.28 -2.50
C PHE A 313 9.31 -4.30 -1.49
N PRO A 314 9.16 -3.01 -1.84
CA PRO A 314 8.67 -1.98 -0.92
C PRO A 314 7.25 -2.21 -0.39
N SER A 315 6.46 -3.05 -1.06
CA SER A 315 5.10 -3.43 -0.64
C SER A 315 5.07 -4.63 0.31
N SER A 316 6.22 -5.12 0.77
CA SER A 316 6.30 -6.26 1.69
C SER A 316 5.67 -5.89 3.03
N PRO A 317 4.80 -6.75 3.61
CA PRO A 317 4.23 -6.50 4.93
C PRO A 317 5.25 -6.73 6.05
N SER A 318 4.97 -6.24 7.25
CA SER A 318 5.71 -6.66 8.45
C SER A 318 5.36 -8.10 8.82
N ASP A 319 6.34 -8.98 8.88
CA ASP A 319 6.17 -10.40 9.23
C ASP A 319 7.53 -11.06 9.53
N TYR A 320 7.53 -12.36 9.83
CA TYR A 320 8.72 -13.19 9.88
C TYR A 320 9.21 -13.58 8.48
N TYR A 321 10.47 -13.25 8.20
CA TYR A 321 11.15 -13.60 6.96
C TYR A 321 12.31 -14.56 7.23
N THR A 322 12.66 -15.35 6.22
CA THR A 322 13.88 -16.16 6.24
C THR A 322 15.04 -15.33 5.69
N LEU A 323 16.05 -15.11 6.53
CA LEU A 323 17.24 -14.32 6.19
C LEU A 323 18.48 -15.21 6.12
N ALA A 324 19.44 -14.84 5.28
CA ALA A 324 20.78 -15.43 5.27
C ALA A 324 21.66 -14.83 6.36
N SER A 325 22.44 -15.70 7.01
CA SER A 325 23.51 -15.32 7.92
C SER A 325 24.88 -15.39 7.23
N ASN A 326 25.86 -14.67 7.76
CA ASN A 326 27.24 -14.65 7.25
C ASN A 326 27.96 -16.00 7.28
N ASN A 327 27.49 -16.96 8.07
CA ASN A 327 28.02 -18.33 8.14
C ASN A 327 27.44 -19.26 7.06
N GLY A 328 26.59 -18.75 6.15
CA GLY A 328 25.93 -19.52 5.09
C GLY A 328 24.66 -20.26 5.54
N SER A 329 24.26 -20.14 6.81
CA SER A 329 22.98 -20.67 7.30
C SER A 329 21.83 -19.67 7.10
N THR A 330 20.60 -20.13 7.27
CA THR A 330 19.41 -19.27 7.28
C THR A 330 18.78 -19.24 8.67
N TYR A 331 18.11 -18.13 8.99
CA TYR A 331 17.37 -17.97 10.23
C TYR A 331 16.09 -17.16 10.00
N SER A 332 15.12 -17.32 10.88
CA SER A 332 13.89 -16.53 10.85
C SER A 332 14.05 -15.28 11.70
N ALA A 333 13.67 -14.12 11.16
CA ALA A 333 13.64 -12.85 11.88
C ALA A 333 12.37 -12.07 11.54
N TYR A 334 11.84 -11.37 12.53
CA TYR A 334 10.72 -10.46 12.31
C TYR A 334 11.24 -9.18 11.64
N CYS A 335 10.64 -8.84 10.51
CA CYS A 335 10.89 -7.60 9.79
C CYS A 335 9.75 -6.64 10.04
N ASN A 336 10.07 -5.46 10.58
CA ASN A 336 9.13 -4.35 10.61
C ASN A 336 9.33 -3.49 9.36
N MET A 337 8.40 -3.58 8.41
CA MET A 337 8.43 -2.83 7.15
C MET A 337 7.75 -1.45 7.27
N GLU A 338 7.20 -1.16 8.45
CA GLU A 338 6.59 0.14 8.78
C GLU A 338 7.62 1.12 9.35
N GLU A 339 7.18 2.35 9.61
CA GLU A 339 8.00 3.39 10.24
C GLU A 339 8.32 3.02 11.70
N LEU A 340 9.60 3.05 12.04
CA LEU A 340 10.11 2.85 13.39
C LEU A 340 11.22 3.87 13.66
N CYS A 341 11.20 4.54 14.82
CA CYS A 341 12.16 5.60 15.16
C CYS A 341 12.33 6.68 14.06
N GLY A 342 11.25 7.04 13.36
CA GLY A 342 11.28 8.06 12.30
C GLY A 342 11.83 7.60 10.95
N SER A 343 12.05 6.28 10.78
CA SER A 343 12.57 5.69 9.55
C SER A 343 11.75 4.46 9.13
N GLY A 344 11.37 4.39 7.85
CA GLY A 344 10.68 3.25 7.24
C GLY A 344 11.58 2.51 6.26
N GLU A 345 12.70 1.97 6.73
CA GLU A 345 13.72 1.35 5.88
C GLU A 345 13.74 -0.19 5.92
N GLY A 346 12.83 -0.83 6.64
CA GLY A 346 12.83 -2.29 6.86
C GLY A 346 13.75 -2.69 8.02
N TRP A 347 13.21 -2.69 9.23
CA TRP A 347 13.92 -2.95 10.47
C TRP A 347 14.00 -4.43 10.82
N THR A 348 15.18 -4.94 11.18
CA THR A 348 15.34 -6.36 11.56
C THR A 348 15.33 -6.52 13.07
N ARG A 349 14.38 -7.27 13.63
CA ARG A 349 14.30 -7.51 15.07
C ARG A 349 15.38 -8.48 15.54
N LEU A 350 16.25 -8.06 16.44
CA LEU A 350 17.28 -8.90 17.05
C LEU A 350 16.88 -9.43 18.42
N ALA A 351 16.09 -8.66 19.18
CA ALA A 351 15.68 -9.02 20.52
C ALA A 351 14.18 -8.84 20.69
N TYR A 352 13.55 -9.82 21.36
CA TYR A 352 12.15 -9.76 21.74
C TYR A 352 11.92 -10.52 23.04
N LEU A 353 11.15 -9.93 23.95
CA LEU A 353 10.63 -10.58 25.15
C LEU A 353 9.26 -9.96 25.44
N ASP A 354 8.28 -10.80 25.67
CA ASP A 354 6.98 -10.41 26.19
C ASP A 354 6.55 -11.41 27.27
N MET A 355 6.67 -10.99 28.53
CA MET A 355 6.35 -11.83 29.68
C MET A 355 4.85 -11.87 30.00
N SER A 356 4.03 -11.06 29.30
CA SER A 356 2.56 -11.16 29.38
C SER A 356 2.08 -12.50 28.79
N ASP A 357 2.82 -13.04 27.81
CA ASP A 357 2.67 -14.41 27.37
C ASP A 357 3.21 -15.39 28.43
N SER A 358 2.28 -16.09 29.09
CA SER A 358 2.57 -17.07 30.13
C SER A 358 3.51 -18.23 29.69
N THR A 359 3.65 -18.46 28.38
CA THR A 359 4.51 -19.52 27.81
C THR A 359 5.97 -19.10 27.65
N VAL A 360 6.24 -17.79 27.63
CA VAL A 360 7.59 -17.23 27.48
C VAL A 360 8.35 -17.36 28.79
N ASN A 361 9.55 -17.95 28.75
CA ASN A 361 10.45 -18.05 29.90
C ASN A 361 11.47 -16.92 29.90
N CYS A 362 12.02 -16.61 31.07
CA CYS A 362 13.11 -15.64 31.15
C CYS A 362 14.36 -16.12 30.39
N PRO A 363 15.12 -15.20 29.77
CA PRO A 363 16.38 -15.53 29.15
C PRO A 363 17.35 -16.21 30.13
N SER A 364 18.25 -17.04 29.60
CA SER A 364 19.28 -17.68 30.40
C SER A 364 20.07 -16.65 31.21
N GLY A 365 20.31 -16.92 32.49
CA GLY A 365 20.97 -16.00 33.41
C GLY A 365 20.05 -15.00 34.11
N PHE A 366 18.75 -14.98 33.80
CA PHE A 366 17.76 -14.16 34.51
C PHE A 366 16.90 -15.03 35.43
N ARG A 367 16.41 -14.44 36.52
CA ARG A 367 15.40 -15.06 37.39
C ARG A 367 14.01 -14.59 37.02
N LEU A 368 13.04 -15.50 37.09
CA LEU A 368 11.63 -15.16 36.97
C LEU A 368 11.14 -14.53 38.28
N TYR A 369 10.56 -13.33 38.15
CA TYR A 369 9.67 -12.78 39.14
C TYR A 369 8.24 -13.10 38.75
N HIS A 370 7.48 -13.57 39.74
CA HIS A 370 6.07 -13.85 39.59
C HIS A 370 5.35 -13.35 40.85
N SER A 371 5.15 -12.03 40.91
CA SER A 371 4.55 -11.34 42.05
C SER A 371 3.86 -10.06 41.57
N GLY A 372 2.93 -9.51 42.35
CA GLY A 372 2.23 -8.27 41.99
C GLY A 372 1.29 -8.41 40.78
N GLY A 373 1.01 -9.63 40.30
CA GLY A 373 0.13 -9.88 39.15
C GLY A 373 0.82 -9.83 37.77
N VAL A 374 2.15 -9.64 37.72
CA VAL A 374 2.94 -9.66 36.49
C VAL A 374 4.07 -10.69 36.55
N ARG A 375 4.54 -11.08 35.36
CA ARG A 375 5.76 -11.87 35.16
C ARG A 375 6.83 -10.95 34.59
N ALA A 376 8.04 -11.03 35.12
CA ALA A 376 9.17 -10.23 34.66
C ALA A 376 10.50 -10.96 34.94
N CYS A 377 11.56 -10.53 34.27
CA CYS A 377 12.88 -11.14 34.34
C CYS A 377 13.88 -10.18 34.97
N GLY A 378 14.47 -10.56 36.09
CA GLY A 378 15.48 -9.74 36.78
C GLY A 378 16.76 -10.51 37.06
N ARG A 379 17.62 -9.94 37.89
CA ARG A 379 18.94 -10.49 38.19
C ARG A 379 18.83 -11.78 39.04
N PRO A 380 19.73 -12.76 38.89
CA PRO A 380 19.84 -13.88 39.83
C PRO A 380 19.92 -13.40 41.27
N ALA A 381 19.48 -14.22 42.23
CA ALA A 381 19.53 -13.82 43.63
C ALA A 381 20.99 -13.58 44.09
N THR A 382 21.29 -12.33 44.47
CA THR A 382 22.59 -11.92 45.00
C THR A 382 22.44 -11.11 46.30
N ASN A 383 23.50 -11.14 47.13
CA ASN A 383 23.60 -10.34 48.36
C ASN A 383 24.31 -8.98 48.14
N GLY A 384 24.75 -8.69 46.92
CA GLY A 384 25.42 -7.43 46.56
C GLY A 384 25.24 -7.11 45.08
N GLY A 385 25.78 -5.96 44.67
CA GLY A 385 25.65 -5.43 43.31
C GLY A 385 26.09 -6.40 42.22
N SER A 386 25.31 -6.47 41.15
CA SER A 386 25.53 -7.37 40.03
C SER A 386 24.78 -6.93 38.79
N CYS A 387 25.13 -7.55 37.66
CA CYS A 387 24.35 -7.48 36.43
C CYS A 387 24.09 -8.88 35.88
N ALA A 388 22.88 -9.09 35.38
CA ALA A 388 22.53 -10.22 34.52
C ALA A 388 22.54 -9.75 33.06
N SER A 389 23.01 -10.57 32.12
CA SER A 389 23.18 -10.18 30.73
C SER A 389 22.69 -11.24 29.76
N VAL A 390 22.09 -10.80 28.66
CA VAL A 390 21.77 -11.62 27.49
C VAL A 390 22.31 -10.95 26.24
N GLN A 391 22.84 -11.74 25.31
CA GLN A 391 23.40 -11.27 24.05
C GLN A 391 22.53 -11.74 22.88
N PHE A 392 22.29 -10.84 21.94
CA PHE A 392 21.51 -11.05 20.73
C PHE A 392 22.43 -10.90 19.51
N PRO A 393 22.75 -12.00 18.81
CA PRO A 393 23.62 -11.93 17.65
C PRO A 393 22.96 -11.13 16.52
N SER A 394 23.75 -10.32 15.82
CA SER A 394 23.31 -9.63 14.59
C SER A 394 23.18 -10.60 13.40
N ASN A 395 23.67 -11.84 13.55
CA ASN A 395 23.78 -12.85 12.50
C ASN A 395 24.51 -12.37 11.23
N GLY A 396 25.39 -11.37 11.37
CA GLY A 396 26.16 -10.80 10.27
C GLY A 396 25.51 -9.59 9.61
N ILE A 397 24.34 -9.14 10.08
CA ILE A 397 23.73 -7.88 9.62
C ILE A 397 24.66 -6.73 9.93
N ARG A 398 24.99 -5.94 8.90
CA ARG A 398 25.70 -4.67 9.04
C ARG A 398 24.69 -3.56 9.29
N TYR A 399 24.66 -3.05 10.51
CA TYR A 399 23.72 -2.00 10.92
C TYR A 399 24.45 -0.73 11.35
N SER A 400 23.82 0.42 11.16
CA SER A 400 24.25 1.72 11.68
C SER A 400 23.20 2.37 12.59
N GLN A 401 22.03 1.76 12.72
CA GLN A 401 20.96 2.26 13.58
C GLN A 401 20.51 1.17 14.54
N ILE A 402 20.03 1.58 15.71
CA ILE A 402 19.40 0.70 16.69
C ILE A 402 18.15 1.42 17.19
N CYS A 403 17.01 0.76 17.11
CA CYS A 403 15.75 1.25 17.61
C CYS A 403 15.12 0.22 18.54
N GLY A 404 14.60 0.63 19.68
CA GLY A 404 13.96 -0.32 20.58
C GLY A 404 13.21 0.32 21.71
N ARG A 405 12.53 -0.50 22.50
CA ARG A 405 11.88 -0.08 23.75
C ARG A 405 11.98 -1.20 24.78
N VAL A 406 11.94 -0.81 26.04
CA VAL A 406 12.00 -1.73 27.18
C VAL A 406 10.99 -1.27 28.22
N THR A 407 10.26 -2.21 28.81
CA THR A 407 9.41 -1.96 29.97
C THR A 407 9.96 -2.72 31.16
N GLY A 408 10.32 -1.97 32.18
CA GLY A 408 10.78 -2.49 33.47
C GLY A 408 9.77 -2.20 34.57
N TYR A 409 10.02 -2.76 35.74
CA TYR A 409 9.23 -2.48 36.92
C TYR A 409 10.11 -2.23 38.13
N LYS A 410 9.59 -1.46 39.08
CA LYS A 410 10.25 -1.27 40.37
C LYS A 410 10.13 -2.53 41.20
N TYR A 411 11.27 -2.98 41.73
CA TYR A 411 11.31 -3.90 42.84
C TYR A 411 12.10 -3.26 44.00
N ASN A 412 11.39 -3.05 45.11
CA ASN A 412 11.93 -2.45 46.33
C ASN A 412 12.56 -1.05 46.12
N SER A 413 13.89 -0.86 46.21
CA SER A 413 14.47 0.49 46.31
C SER A 413 15.58 0.85 45.30
N PRO A 414 15.34 0.85 43.96
CA PRO A 414 16.35 1.27 42.99
C PRO A 414 16.87 2.69 43.22
N ASP A 415 18.18 2.90 43.17
CA ASP A 415 18.87 4.16 43.50
C ASP A 415 19.42 4.93 42.28
N ALA A 416 18.92 4.61 41.08
CA ALA A 416 19.25 5.24 39.80
C ALA A 416 20.67 4.94 39.29
N VAL A 417 21.65 5.80 39.57
CA VAL A 417 22.97 5.76 38.94
C VAL A 417 24.05 5.86 39.99
N ILE A 418 25.07 5.01 39.87
CA ILE A 418 26.28 5.08 40.67
C ILE A 418 27.52 5.35 39.81
N ASN A 419 28.55 5.92 40.43
CA ASN A 419 29.80 6.20 39.73
C ASN A 419 30.62 4.90 39.55
N SER A 420 30.42 4.25 38.42
CA SER A 420 31.15 3.04 38.02
C SER A 420 31.44 3.04 36.51
N ASN A 421 32.03 1.97 36.01
CA ASN A 421 32.35 1.81 34.59
C ASN A 421 31.31 0.92 33.87
N ILE A 422 31.37 0.91 32.54
CA ILE A 422 30.42 0.18 31.69
C ILE A 422 30.35 -1.33 31.96
N ASN A 423 31.40 -1.94 32.54
CA ASN A 423 31.39 -3.36 32.90
C ASN A 423 30.75 -3.62 34.28
N GLY A 424 30.67 -2.62 35.15
CA GLY A 424 30.05 -2.72 36.47
C GLY A 424 28.54 -2.51 36.47
N ALA A 425 27.94 -2.63 37.65
CA ALA A 425 26.55 -2.22 37.89
C ALA A 425 26.48 -0.70 38.10
N TYR A 426 26.76 0.07 37.05
CA TYR A 426 26.77 1.54 37.14
C TYR A 426 25.37 2.17 37.22
N VAL A 427 24.34 1.36 37.03
CA VAL A 427 22.94 1.77 36.96
C VAL A 427 22.07 0.70 37.59
N ASP A 428 21.05 1.16 38.32
CA ASP A 428 19.88 0.38 38.66
C ASP A 428 18.88 0.47 37.52
N GLY A 429 18.79 -0.61 36.74
CA GLY A 429 18.00 -0.61 35.52
C GLY A 429 18.64 -1.41 34.41
N VAL A 430 18.51 -0.91 33.19
CA VAL A 430 18.94 -1.63 31.98
C VAL A 430 20.10 -0.90 31.29
N SER A 431 21.17 -1.62 31.03
CA SER A 431 22.29 -1.17 30.20
C SER A 431 22.27 -1.93 28.87
N ILE A 432 22.14 -1.19 27.76
CA ILE A 432 22.22 -1.73 26.40
C ILE A 432 23.57 -1.36 25.82
N THR A 433 24.32 -2.36 25.38
CA THR A 433 25.65 -2.20 24.78
C THR A 433 25.78 -3.02 23.50
N ARG A 434 26.84 -2.79 22.73
CA ARG A 434 27.18 -3.62 21.57
C ARG A 434 28.65 -4.05 21.56
N GLY A 435 28.87 -5.28 21.11
CA GLY A 435 30.19 -5.85 20.88
C GLY A 435 30.94 -6.23 22.16
N SER A 436 32.07 -6.92 21.99
CA SER A 436 32.87 -7.48 23.10
C SER A 436 33.47 -6.44 24.03
N LEU A 437 33.74 -5.24 23.52
CA LEU A 437 34.24 -4.10 24.31
C LEU A 437 33.13 -3.35 25.06
N ARG A 438 31.86 -3.76 24.91
CA ARG A 438 30.67 -3.08 25.44
C ARG A 438 30.65 -1.61 25.08
N ASN A 439 30.48 -1.29 23.80
CA ASN A 439 30.22 0.09 23.39
C ASN A 439 28.79 0.48 23.81
N HIS A 440 28.64 1.63 24.46
CA HIS A 440 27.33 2.10 24.94
C HIS A 440 26.34 2.33 23.80
N VAL A 441 25.10 1.89 24.00
CA VAL A 441 23.95 2.14 23.11
C VAL A 441 22.93 3.00 23.86
N TRP A 442 22.38 2.47 24.95
CA TRP A 442 21.37 3.18 25.74
C TRP A 442 21.40 2.75 27.20
N THR A 443 21.05 3.66 28.12
CA THR A 443 20.82 3.32 29.53
C THR A 443 19.37 3.63 29.89
N LEU A 444 18.66 2.67 30.49
CA LEU A 444 17.35 2.92 31.09
C LEU A 444 17.50 2.87 32.61
N ILE A 445 17.34 4.02 33.24
CA ILE A 445 17.62 4.26 34.66
C ILE A 445 16.32 4.18 35.44
N ALA A 446 16.28 3.36 36.49
CA ALA A 446 15.14 3.24 37.38
C ALA A 446 15.47 3.83 38.74
N SER A 447 14.51 4.54 39.32
CA SER A 447 14.66 5.16 40.63
C SER A 447 13.44 4.92 41.52
N ARG A 448 13.67 4.83 42.83
CA ARG A 448 12.64 4.86 43.86
C ARG A 448 12.17 6.28 44.23
N GLN A 449 12.88 7.30 43.78
CA GLN A 449 12.68 8.69 44.19
C GLN A 449 12.80 9.65 43.02
N ASN A 450 11.93 10.66 42.99
CA ASN A 450 11.82 11.59 41.87
C ASN A 450 13.09 12.41 41.63
N ASN A 451 13.86 12.69 42.68
CA ASN A 451 15.05 13.51 42.59
C ASN A 451 16.31 12.71 42.22
N LEU A 452 16.32 11.37 42.21
CA LEU A 452 17.55 10.63 41.87
C LEU A 452 17.77 10.54 40.35
N CYS A 453 16.74 10.79 39.55
CA CYS A 453 16.88 10.82 38.10
C CYS A 453 17.80 11.98 37.65
N PRO A 454 18.80 11.72 36.78
CA PRO A 454 19.73 12.74 36.26
C PRO A 454 19.07 13.93 35.55
N CYS A 455 17.87 13.75 35.00
CA CYS A 455 17.09 14.76 34.29
C CYS A 455 16.05 15.48 35.18
N SER A 456 16.02 15.20 36.50
CA SER A 456 15.04 15.82 37.40
C SER A 456 15.34 17.31 37.65
N ILE A 457 14.30 18.12 37.89
CA ILE A 457 14.37 19.59 37.93
C ILE A 457 15.31 20.14 39.03
N TYR A 458 15.47 19.41 40.14
CA TYR A 458 16.23 19.89 41.31
C TYR A 458 17.49 19.08 41.60
N ASN A 459 17.88 18.16 40.72
CA ASN A 459 19.06 17.36 40.96
C ASN A 459 19.98 17.28 39.76
N SER A 460 21.28 17.18 40.05
CA SER A 460 22.37 17.20 39.08
C SER A 460 23.23 15.94 39.21
N HIS A 461 22.59 14.80 39.50
CA HIS A 461 23.30 13.51 39.41
C HIS A 461 23.81 13.35 37.99
N SER A 462 25.14 13.33 37.85
CA SER A 462 25.76 13.08 36.56
C SER A 462 25.67 11.60 36.26
N VAL A 463 25.38 11.29 35.00
CA VAL A 463 25.61 9.94 34.48
C VAL A 463 27.10 9.77 34.20
N PRO A 464 27.63 8.53 34.23
CA PRO A 464 28.97 8.26 33.73
C PRO A 464 29.17 8.83 32.33
N TYR A 465 30.36 9.35 32.05
CA TYR A 465 30.63 10.12 30.82
C TYR A 465 30.26 9.36 29.52
N PHE A 466 30.40 8.03 29.52
CA PHE A 466 30.10 7.18 28.36
C PHE A 466 28.60 7.07 28.07
N VAL A 467 27.74 7.40 29.04
CA VAL A 467 26.28 7.43 28.87
C VAL A 467 25.84 8.72 28.19
N GLY A 468 26.52 9.85 28.38
CA GLY A 468 26.16 11.11 27.72
C GLY A 468 24.67 11.49 27.82
N SER A 469 24.07 11.90 26.71
CA SER A 469 22.61 12.17 26.61
C SER A 469 21.78 10.92 26.32
N HIS A 470 22.40 9.75 26.43
CA HIS A 470 21.92 8.52 25.82
C HIS A 470 21.16 7.61 26.78
N TYR A 471 20.19 8.19 27.49
CA TYR A 471 19.46 7.49 28.53
C TYR A 471 17.99 7.91 28.62
N PHE A 472 17.18 7.04 29.22
CA PHE A 472 15.90 7.40 29.82
C PHE A 472 16.01 7.21 31.33
N CYS A 473 15.29 8.01 32.09
CA CYS A 473 15.17 7.81 33.53
C CYS A 473 13.72 7.93 33.94
N GLU A 474 13.26 7.03 34.80
CA GLU A 474 11.95 7.16 35.40
C GLU A 474 12.00 6.72 36.86
N SER A 475 11.11 7.29 37.66
CA SER A 475 11.07 7.04 39.10
C SER A 475 9.66 6.70 39.55
N SER A 476 9.54 5.75 40.48
CA SER A 476 8.31 5.56 41.24
C SER A 476 8.54 5.86 42.71
N ASN A 477 7.80 6.85 43.22
CA ASN A 477 7.80 7.25 44.63
C ASN A 477 6.86 6.37 45.49
N SER A 478 6.52 5.17 45.02
CA SER A 478 5.86 4.16 45.85
C SER A 478 6.77 3.76 47.03
N GLY A 479 6.18 3.28 48.12
CA GLY A 479 6.96 2.74 49.23
C GLY A 479 7.76 1.50 48.82
N ASN A 480 8.76 1.14 49.63
CA ASN A 480 9.52 -0.09 49.47
C ASN A 480 8.58 -1.30 49.57
N SER A 481 8.69 -2.22 48.61
CA SER A 481 7.87 -3.42 48.54
C SER A 481 8.68 -4.61 48.03
N ASN A 482 8.47 -5.77 48.64
CA ASN A 482 9.01 -7.05 48.17
C ASN A 482 8.17 -7.65 47.02
N GLN A 483 7.32 -6.84 46.39
CA GLN A 483 6.52 -7.20 45.22
C GLN A 483 6.84 -6.24 44.07
N ILE A 484 6.66 -6.72 42.84
CA ILE A 484 6.73 -5.86 41.66
C ILE A 484 5.62 -4.81 41.70
N GLU A 485 6.00 -3.55 41.47
CA GLU A 485 5.04 -2.48 41.26
C GLU A 485 4.53 -2.47 39.82
N ILE A 486 3.22 -2.67 39.65
CA ILE A 486 2.57 -2.74 38.35
C ILE A 486 1.83 -1.46 37.95
N SER A 487 1.57 -0.56 38.90
CA SER A 487 0.80 0.67 38.67
C SER A 487 1.55 1.72 37.87
N ASN A 488 2.90 1.66 37.89
CA ASN A 488 3.77 2.59 37.18
C ASN A 488 4.96 1.83 36.58
N PRO A 489 4.77 1.14 35.44
CA PRO A 489 5.88 0.55 34.69
C PRO A 489 6.89 1.63 34.31
N PHE A 490 8.17 1.27 34.26
CA PHE A 490 9.22 2.22 33.91
C PHE A 490 9.40 2.36 32.40
N TRP A 491 9.79 3.58 32.02
CA TRP A 491 10.25 4.02 30.70
C TRP A 491 9.16 4.04 29.63
N ASP A 492 7.91 4.21 30.06
CA ASP A 492 6.76 4.43 29.18
C ASP A 492 6.43 5.91 28.97
N GLY A 493 7.08 6.80 29.74
CA GLY A 493 6.86 8.25 29.69
C GLY A 493 5.57 8.70 30.39
N GLN A 494 4.93 7.82 31.15
CA GLN A 494 3.66 8.08 31.83
C GLN A 494 3.84 8.09 33.36
N GLY A 495 2.79 8.49 34.09
CA GLY A 495 2.78 8.49 35.56
C GLY A 495 3.79 9.43 36.24
N CYS A 496 4.43 10.31 35.46
CA CYS A 496 5.45 11.21 35.95
C CYS A 496 4.87 12.43 36.66
N ASN A 497 5.38 12.70 37.86
CA ASN A 497 5.07 13.94 38.57
C ASN A 497 5.95 15.09 38.08
N TYR A 498 5.67 16.29 38.61
CA TYR A 498 6.37 17.53 38.26
C TYR A 498 7.90 17.41 38.27
N TYR A 499 8.50 16.72 39.26
CA TYR A 499 9.95 16.65 39.44
C TYR A 499 10.68 15.86 38.35
N VAL A 500 10.06 14.80 37.83
CA VAL A 500 10.60 13.96 36.75
C VAL A 500 9.97 14.26 35.40
N SER A 501 9.12 15.29 35.30
CA SER A 501 8.52 15.69 34.02
C SER A 501 9.52 15.93 32.88
N PRO A 502 10.74 16.47 33.09
CA PRO A 502 11.71 16.58 31.99
C PRO A 502 12.23 15.21 31.52
N CYS A 503 12.26 14.21 32.40
CA CYS A 503 12.67 12.86 32.07
C CYS A 503 11.64 12.12 31.22
N CYS A 504 10.36 12.43 31.41
CA CYS A 504 9.26 11.74 30.71
C CYS A 504 8.82 12.46 29.44
N ASN A 505 9.18 13.74 29.30
CA ASN A 505 8.93 14.53 28.09
C ASN A 505 10.14 14.50 27.13
N VAL A 506 11.05 13.54 27.27
CA VAL A 506 12.17 13.39 26.34
C VAL A 506 11.66 12.89 24.99
N PRO A 507 12.17 13.42 23.86
CA PRO A 507 11.79 12.94 22.54
C PRO A 507 12.06 11.43 22.38
N GLY A 508 11.11 10.73 21.78
CA GLY A 508 11.26 9.32 21.40
C GLY A 508 10.68 8.32 22.40
N ILE A 509 10.62 8.62 23.71
CA ILE A 509 10.08 7.69 24.72
C ILE A 509 8.67 7.18 24.32
N PRO A 510 8.40 5.86 24.35
CA PRO A 510 9.20 4.76 24.92
C PRO A 510 10.30 4.20 24.00
N TRP A 511 10.42 4.70 22.77
CA TRP A 511 11.37 4.25 21.77
C TRP A 511 12.70 4.99 21.86
N PHE A 512 13.75 4.25 22.14
CA PHE A 512 15.09 4.75 22.06
C PHE A 512 15.66 4.56 20.65
N HIS A 513 16.43 5.54 20.16
CA HIS A 513 17.02 5.53 18.82
C HIS A 513 18.50 5.93 18.81
N ARG A 514 19.39 5.01 18.44
CA ARG A 514 20.79 5.29 18.20
C ARG A 514 21.08 5.27 16.71
N ASP A 515 21.58 6.38 16.21
CA ASP A 515 22.06 6.50 14.84
C ASP A 515 23.57 6.79 14.85
N TYR A 516 24.34 5.89 14.25
CA TYR A 516 25.79 6.00 14.07
C TYR A 516 26.18 6.56 12.69
N GLY A 517 25.21 7.07 11.92
CA GLY A 517 25.37 7.63 10.58
C GLY A 517 25.88 6.56 9.60
N ASN A 518 27.02 6.83 8.96
CA ASN A 518 27.63 5.91 8.01
C ASN A 518 28.46 4.80 8.67
N THR A 519 28.65 4.84 10.00
CA THR A 519 29.44 3.84 10.71
C THR A 519 28.59 2.59 10.92
N THR A 520 28.98 1.49 10.29
CA THR A 520 28.29 0.20 10.44
C THR A 520 29.06 -0.75 11.33
N SER A 521 28.34 -1.64 12.01
CA SER A 521 28.92 -2.78 12.74
C SER A 521 28.09 -4.04 12.54
N THR A 522 28.69 -5.19 12.83
CA THR A 522 28.03 -6.49 12.94
C THR A 522 28.03 -6.99 14.39
N ASP A 523 28.35 -6.13 15.35
CA ASP A 523 28.39 -6.48 16.76
C ASP A 523 27.05 -7.05 17.24
N TYR A 524 27.08 -8.01 18.17
CA TYR A 524 25.87 -8.38 18.91
C TYR A 524 25.39 -7.20 19.77
N ILE A 525 24.09 -7.20 20.09
CA ILE A 525 23.52 -6.32 21.11
C ILE A 525 23.47 -7.08 22.44
N GLU A 526 23.91 -6.45 23.52
CA GLU A 526 23.79 -6.98 24.88
C GLU A 526 22.79 -6.14 25.67
N LEU A 527 21.82 -6.80 26.28
CA LEU A 527 20.94 -6.20 27.28
C LEU A 527 21.36 -6.71 28.65
N ARG A 528 21.57 -5.80 29.60
CA ARG A 528 21.93 -6.12 30.97
C ARG A 528 20.93 -5.49 31.94
N VAL A 529 20.41 -6.27 32.89
CA VAL A 529 19.75 -5.71 34.07
C VAL A 529 20.78 -5.64 35.18
N CYS A 530 20.98 -4.44 35.72
CA CYS A 530 22.01 -4.12 36.71
C CYS A 530 21.39 -3.53 37.96
N GLY A 531 22.11 -3.66 39.07
CA GLY A 531 21.94 -2.81 40.24
C GLY A 531 23.11 -2.95 41.21
N ASP A 532 23.34 -1.94 42.04
CA ASP A 532 24.56 -1.85 42.86
C ASP A 532 24.45 -2.53 44.23
N GLU A 533 23.25 -2.89 44.64
CA GLU A 533 22.96 -3.71 45.81
C GLU A 533 22.43 -5.11 45.47
N GLY A 534 22.24 -5.90 46.53
CA GLY A 534 21.66 -7.23 46.47
C GLY A 534 20.19 -7.20 46.04
N THR A 535 19.77 -8.24 45.33
CA THR A 535 18.43 -8.34 44.73
C THR A 535 17.25 -8.41 45.70
N SER A 536 17.50 -8.52 47.00
CA SER A 536 16.48 -8.35 48.04
C SER A 536 16.25 -6.88 48.41
N ASN A 537 17.25 -6.01 48.20
CA ASN A 537 17.16 -4.57 48.42
C ASN A 537 16.59 -3.85 47.20
N GLU A 538 17.06 -4.19 46.01
CA GLU A 538 16.55 -3.56 44.79
C GLU A 538 16.68 -4.49 43.59
N ASP A 539 15.77 -4.35 42.65
CA ASP A 539 15.97 -4.89 41.32
C ASP A 539 15.10 -4.12 40.34
N VAL A 540 15.34 -4.34 39.06
CA VAL A 540 14.54 -3.75 37.99
C VAL A 540 14.14 -4.83 36.98
N PRO A 541 13.19 -5.71 37.34
CA PRO A 541 12.77 -6.79 36.46
C PRO A 541 12.15 -6.23 35.18
N VAL A 542 12.53 -6.79 34.02
CA VAL A 542 11.99 -6.42 32.71
C VAL A 542 10.86 -7.35 32.29
N GLY A 543 9.71 -6.78 31.91
CA GLY A 543 8.56 -7.54 31.42
C GLY A 543 8.47 -7.58 29.89
N TYR A 544 9.03 -6.56 29.23
CA TYR A 544 8.96 -6.43 27.79
C TYR A 544 10.24 -5.79 27.24
N TYR A 545 10.70 -6.27 26.09
CA TYR A 545 11.59 -5.51 25.23
C TYR A 545 11.45 -5.92 23.78
N GLU A 546 11.73 -4.98 22.89
CA GLU A 546 12.01 -5.27 21.49
C GLU A 546 13.12 -4.34 20.99
N ILE A 547 14.06 -4.91 20.24
CA ILE A 547 15.23 -4.18 19.73
C ILE A 547 15.45 -4.58 18.27
N TYR A 548 15.59 -3.57 17.43
CA TYR A 548 15.76 -3.64 15.99
C TYR A 548 17.05 -2.95 15.56
N VAL A 549 17.57 -3.40 14.42
CA VAL A 549 18.74 -2.82 13.75
C VAL A 549 18.53 -2.61 12.26
#